data_AF-U5DG52-F1
#
_entry.id   AF-U5DG52-F1
#
_cell.length_a   1.000
_cell.length_b   1.000
_cell.length_c   1.000
_cell.angle_alpha   90.00
_cell.angle_beta   90.00
_cell.angle_gamma   90.00
#
_symmetry.space_group_name_H-M   'P 1'
#
loop_
_entity.id
_entity.type
_entity.pdbx_description
1 polymer ?
#
loop_
_entity_poly.entity_id
_entity_poly.type
_entity_poly.pdbx_seq_one_letter_code
_entity_poly.pdbx_strand_id
1 'polypeptide(L)'
;MVSTIFAAYLLLQLGLFTWSFSICGPASFRLWFLRIMFAGIAYDNLMLVLGPTCIGRNWYLLASYPRYVLHAAILPFITLFVLSVMQVTGVGLGDKPPFILFCLVFTCIALVYGMWHEVLRLELAPEDTLDHPRLARTSKTPPLATIATNFLILPLAVMIWHQSGRWLLFAGSLFIFLVNSVSAEKNWGYIARNGAEVIFMCSLLITESFLVSTRLGST
;
A
#
# COMPACT_ATOMS: atom_id res chain seq x y z
N MET A 1 -9.38 6.22 -22.81
CA MET A 1 -10.17 5.36 -21.90
C MET A 1 -9.38 4.99 -20.64
N VAL A 2 -8.14 4.50 -20.77
CA VAL A 2 -7.29 4.11 -19.63
C VAL A 2 -7.04 5.26 -18.65
N SER A 3 -6.77 6.47 -19.13
CA SER A 3 -6.57 7.64 -18.26
C SER A 3 -7.81 7.99 -17.42
N THR A 4 -9.02 7.73 -17.95
CA THR A 4 -10.28 7.90 -17.21
C THR A 4 -10.41 6.90 -16.06
N ILE A 5 -9.93 5.67 -16.26
CA ILE A 5 -9.90 4.64 -15.21
C ILE A 5 -8.94 5.06 -14.09
N PHE A 6 -7.74 5.52 -14.42
CA PHE A 6 -6.80 6.04 -13.42
C PHE A 6 -7.32 7.29 -12.71
N ALA A 7 -8.04 8.17 -13.41
CA ALA A 7 -8.69 9.31 -12.78
C ALA A 7 -9.79 8.86 -11.80
N ALA A 8 -10.55 7.81 -12.13
CA ALA A 8 -11.51 7.23 -11.20
C ALA A 8 -10.83 6.62 -9.96
N TYR A 9 -9.73 5.87 -10.14
CA TYR A 9 -8.94 5.36 -9.01
C TYR A 9 -8.38 6.48 -8.14
N LEU A 10 -7.82 7.53 -8.74
CA LEU A 10 -7.35 8.72 -8.03
C LEU A 10 -8.48 9.35 -7.19
N LEU A 11 -9.67 9.54 -7.77
CA LEU A 11 -10.81 10.13 -7.05
C LEU A 11 -11.25 9.24 -5.87
N LEU A 12 -11.28 7.92 -6.06
CA LEU A 12 -11.60 6.98 -4.98
C LEU A 12 -10.55 7.05 -3.87
N GLN A 13 -9.26 7.09 -4.22
CA GLN A 13 -8.16 7.20 -3.26
C GLN A 13 -8.20 8.52 -2.48
N LEU A 14 -8.50 9.63 -3.16
CA LEU A 14 -8.72 10.94 -2.52
C LEU A 14 -9.96 10.92 -1.62
N GLY A 15 -11.01 10.21 -2.00
CA GLY A 15 -12.18 9.96 -1.16
C GLY A 15 -11.81 9.19 0.12
N LEU A 16 -11.00 8.13 0.02
CA LEU A 16 -10.51 7.39 1.19
C LEU A 16 -9.56 8.23 2.05
N PHE A 17 -8.69 9.01 1.43
CA PHE A 17 -7.80 9.94 2.10
C PHE A 17 -8.58 10.97 2.91
N THR A 18 -9.57 11.63 2.31
CA THR A 18 -10.43 12.61 3.00
C THR A 18 -11.29 11.94 4.07
N TRP A 19 -11.85 10.76 3.82
CA TRP A 19 -12.60 9.99 4.81
C TRP A 19 -11.75 9.63 6.05
N SER A 20 -10.45 9.39 5.89
CA SER A 20 -9.56 9.14 7.03
C SER A 20 -9.47 10.30 8.04
N PHE A 21 -9.82 11.53 7.64
CA PHE A 21 -9.88 12.68 8.54
C PHE A 21 -11.20 12.81 9.29
N SER A 22 -12.27 12.13 8.83
CA SER A 22 -13.54 12.12 9.54
C SER A 22 -13.61 11.06 10.65
N ILE A 23 -12.59 10.22 10.80
CA ILE A 23 -12.51 9.24 11.89
C ILE A 23 -12.19 9.99 13.19
N CYS A 24 -13.22 10.19 14.02
CA CYS A 24 -13.13 10.88 15.30
C CYS A 24 -12.34 10.04 16.32
N GLY A 25 -11.34 10.66 16.95
CA GLY A 25 -10.50 10.06 17.99
C GLY A 25 -9.11 10.71 18.03
N PRO A 26 -8.31 10.52 19.09
CA PRO A 26 -6.92 10.96 19.07
C PRO A 26 -6.20 10.27 17.91
N ALA A 27 -5.55 11.06 17.05
CA ALA A 27 -4.91 10.54 15.86
C ALA A 27 -3.80 9.54 16.25
N SER A 28 -4.11 8.25 16.14
CA SER A 28 -3.17 7.18 16.43
C SER A 28 -2.04 7.22 15.40
N PHE A 29 -0.87 6.70 15.77
CA PHE A 29 0.23 6.50 14.82
C PHE A 29 -0.24 5.73 13.57
N ARG A 30 -1.12 4.73 13.75
CA ARG A 30 -1.71 3.96 12.65
C ARG A 30 -2.52 4.83 11.68
N LEU A 31 -3.34 5.75 12.20
CA LEU A 31 -4.16 6.62 11.36
C LEU A 31 -3.31 7.62 10.55
N TRP A 32 -2.27 8.18 11.18
CA TRP A 32 -1.29 9.03 10.47
C TRP A 32 -0.51 8.25 9.42
N PHE A 33 -0.09 7.02 9.73
CA PHE A 33 0.53 6.13 8.76
C PHE A 33 -0.37 5.89 7.54
N LEU A 34 -1.64 5.55 7.75
CA LEU A 34 -2.60 5.36 6.66
C LEU A 34 -2.77 6.63 5.82
N ARG A 35 -2.82 7.81 6.43
CA ARG A 35 -2.90 9.09 5.71
C ARG A 35 -1.69 9.32 4.81
N ILE A 36 -0.48 9.09 5.32
CA ILE A 36 0.76 9.23 4.54
C ILE A 36 0.76 8.22 3.38
N MET A 37 0.38 6.97 3.65
CA MET A 37 0.28 5.93 2.62
C MET A 37 -0.74 6.30 1.55
N PHE A 38 -1.93 6.75 1.93
CA PHE A 38 -2.97 7.14 0.98
C PHE A 38 -2.59 8.35 0.13
N ALA A 39 -1.91 9.34 0.72
CA ALA A 39 -1.35 10.45 -0.03
C ALA A 39 -0.31 9.97 -1.04
N GLY A 40 0.55 9.01 -0.67
CA GLY A 40 1.54 8.45 -1.58
C GLY A 40 0.94 7.66 -2.75
N ILE A 41 -0.10 6.86 -2.50
CA ILE A 41 -0.80 6.10 -3.54
C ILE A 41 -1.59 7.04 -4.47
N ALA A 42 -2.24 8.08 -3.91
CA ALA A 42 -2.90 9.11 -4.71
C ALA A 42 -1.90 9.88 -5.58
N TYR A 43 -0.70 10.18 -5.07
CA TYR A 43 0.36 10.77 -5.87
C TYR A 43 0.79 9.87 -7.03
N ASP A 44 0.92 8.55 -6.78
CA ASP A 44 1.24 7.58 -7.83
C ASP A 44 0.21 7.64 -8.96
N ASN A 45 -1.08 7.55 -8.61
CA ASN A 45 -2.16 7.59 -9.58
C ASN A 45 -2.30 8.94 -10.28
N LEU A 46 -1.99 10.05 -9.61
CA LEU A 46 -1.91 11.36 -10.24
C LEU A 46 -0.86 11.39 -11.36
N MET A 47 0.34 10.86 -11.10
CA MET A 47 1.40 10.81 -12.12
C MET A 47 1.02 9.95 -13.33
N LEU A 48 0.18 8.93 -13.14
CA LEU A 48 -0.37 8.14 -14.24
C LEU A 48 -1.39 8.88 -15.08
N VAL A 49 -2.29 9.62 -14.43
CA VAL A 49 -3.26 10.46 -15.12
C VAL A 49 -2.54 11.53 -15.96
N LEU A 50 -1.43 12.07 -15.44
CA LEU A 50 -0.62 13.08 -16.13
C LEU A 50 0.31 12.52 -17.22
N GLY A 51 0.65 11.23 -17.18
CA GLY A 51 1.60 10.60 -18.10
C GLY A 51 1.37 10.90 -19.58
N PRO A 52 0.16 10.63 -20.11
CA PRO A 52 -0.15 10.86 -21.53
C PRO A 52 0.10 12.28 -22.02
N THR A 53 -0.03 13.29 -21.15
CA THR A 53 0.11 14.71 -21.53
C THR A 53 1.47 15.31 -21.17
N CYS A 54 2.22 14.66 -20.28
CA CYS A 54 3.44 15.22 -19.69
C CYS A 54 4.72 14.45 -20.06
N ILE A 55 4.62 13.29 -20.71
CA ILE A 55 5.79 12.56 -21.21
C ILE A 55 6.62 13.42 -22.16
N GLY A 56 7.94 13.30 -22.03
CA GLY A 56 8.92 14.11 -22.76
C GLY A 56 9.26 15.44 -22.08
N ARG A 57 8.54 15.84 -21.02
CA ARG A 57 8.90 17.02 -20.21
C ARG A 57 9.93 16.66 -19.15
N ASN A 58 10.99 17.47 -19.03
CA ASN A 58 12.08 17.24 -18.06
C ASN A 58 11.58 17.13 -16.60
N TRP A 59 10.57 17.92 -16.21
CA TRP A 59 10.03 17.87 -14.86
C TRP A 59 9.24 16.59 -14.57
N TYR A 60 8.63 15.97 -15.58
CA TYR A 60 7.79 14.77 -15.40
C TYR A 60 8.64 13.56 -15.02
N LEU A 61 9.86 13.47 -15.56
CA LEU A 61 10.84 12.48 -15.14
C LEU A 61 11.16 12.62 -13.65
N LEU A 62 11.49 13.83 -13.19
CA LEU A 62 11.79 14.11 -11.79
C LEU A 62 10.57 13.84 -10.87
N ALA A 63 9.36 14.21 -11.31
CA ALA A 63 8.12 13.94 -10.59
C ALA A 63 7.72 12.44 -10.58
N SER A 64 8.31 11.62 -11.45
CA SER A 64 8.05 10.18 -11.45
C SER A 64 8.88 9.42 -10.41
N TYR A 65 10.04 9.94 -9.98
CA TYR A 65 10.88 9.28 -8.97
C TYR A 65 10.20 9.10 -7.62
N PRO A 66 9.52 10.11 -7.03
CA PRO A 66 8.88 9.97 -5.72
C PRO A 66 7.89 8.80 -5.65
N ARG A 67 7.27 8.41 -6.77
CA ARG A 67 6.36 7.26 -6.85
C ARG A 67 7.02 5.97 -6.33
N TYR A 68 8.24 5.71 -6.81
CA TYR A 68 9.02 4.52 -6.45
C TYR A 68 9.60 4.64 -5.04
N VAL A 69 10.03 5.85 -4.66
CA VAL A 69 10.50 6.13 -3.29
C VAL A 69 9.40 5.85 -2.27
N LEU A 70 8.20 6.36 -2.52
CA LEU A 70 7.05 6.20 -1.63
C LEU A 70 6.66 4.72 -1.50
N HIS A 71 6.64 3.97 -2.60
CA HIS A 71 6.39 2.53 -2.55
C HIS A 71 7.44 1.79 -1.72
N ALA A 72 8.72 1.96 -2.06
CA ALA A 72 9.82 1.28 -1.37
C ALA A 72 9.89 1.66 0.13
N ALA A 73 9.53 2.90 0.47
CA ALA A 73 9.59 3.39 1.84
C ALA A 73 8.37 3.02 2.69
N ILE A 74 7.15 3.06 2.14
CA ILE A 74 5.91 2.97 2.93
C ILE A 74 5.44 1.52 3.09
N LEU A 75 5.54 0.69 2.05
CA LEU A 75 5.06 -0.70 2.07
C LEU A 75 5.62 -1.54 3.24
N PRO A 76 6.93 -1.48 3.58
CA PRO A 76 7.48 -2.24 4.71
C PRO A 76 6.87 -1.90 6.07
N PHE A 77 6.33 -0.69 6.24
CA PHE A 77 5.73 -0.26 7.50
C PHE A 77 4.31 -0.82 7.70
N ILE A 78 3.70 -1.41 6.68
CA ILE A 78 2.42 -2.12 6.85
C ILE A 78 2.58 -3.27 7.86
N THR A 79 3.76 -3.90 7.93
CA THR A 79 4.07 -4.89 8.97
C THR A 79 3.88 -4.32 10.39
N LEU A 80 4.35 -3.08 10.63
CA LEU A 80 4.20 -2.42 11.93
C LEU A 80 2.76 -1.96 12.19
N PHE A 81 2.04 -1.56 11.13
CA PHE A 81 0.60 -1.31 11.22
C PHE A 81 -0.14 -2.58 11.68
N VAL A 82 0.12 -3.71 11.04
CA VAL A 82 -0.51 -5.00 11.36
C VAL A 82 -0.13 -5.46 12.76
N LEU A 83 1.14 -5.33 13.17
CA LEU A 83 1.57 -5.61 14.55
C LEU A 83 0.78 -4.75 15.55
N SER A 84 0.61 -3.46 15.28
CA SER A 84 -0.18 -2.59 16.15
C SER A 84 -1.65 -3.01 16.18
N VAL A 85 -2.24 -3.44 15.06
CA VAL A 85 -3.60 -4.00 15.04
C VAL A 85 -3.71 -5.29 15.87
N MET A 86 -2.71 -6.17 15.82
CA MET A 86 -2.66 -7.39 16.64
C MET A 86 -2.71 -7.06 18.14
N GLN A 87 -1.93 -6.07 18.58
CA GLN A 87 -1.90 -5.63 19.97
C GLN A 87 -3.25 -5.08 20.42
N VAL A 88 -3.91 -4.28 19.58
CA VAL A 88 -5.25 -3.73 19.92
C VAL A 88 -6.34 -4.78 19.94
N THR A 89 -6.26 -5.78 19.05
CA THR A 89 -7.25 -6.86 18.99
C THR A 89 -7.01 -7.95 20.04
N GLY A 90 -5.91 -7.89 20.79
CA GLY A 90 -5.58 -8.87 21.84
C GLY A 90 -5.02 -10.17 21.30
N VAL A 91 -4.44 -10.17 20.09
CA VAL A 91 -3.72 -11.34 19.58
C VAL A 91 -2.42 -11.48 20.37
N GLY A 92 -2.35 -12.45 21.28
CA GLY A 92 -1.25 -12.57 22.23
C GLY A 92 0.16 -12.77 21.65
N LEU A 93 0.30 -13.05 20.34
CA LEU A 93 1.60 -13.00 19.66
C LEU A 93 2.13 -11.56 19.50
N GLY A 94 1.23 -10.58 19.29
CA GLY A 94 1.59 -9.17 19.05
C GLY A 94 2.21 -8.47 20.26
N ASP A 95 2.01 -9.00 21.46
CA ASP A 95 2.58 -8.48 22.71
C ASP A 95 3.90 -9.15 23.09
N LYS A 96 4.34 -10.19 22.37
CA LYS A 96 5.58 -10.91 22.69
C LYS A 96 6.80 -10.08 22.22
N PRO A 97 7.72 -9.69 23.13
CA PRO A 97 8.92 -8.95 22.76
C PRO A 97 9.74 -9.54 21.60
N PRO A 98 9.99 -10.87 21.51
CA PRO A 98 10.75 -11.41 20.38
C PRO A 98 10.02 -11.24 19.04
N PHE A 99 8.69 -11.27 19.04
CA PHE A 99 7.89 -11.07 17.83
C PHE A 99 7.86 -9.60 17.41
N ILE A 100 7.75 -8.68 18.38
CA ILE A 100 7.87 -7.23 18.13
C ILE A 100 9.24 -6.93 17.50
N LEU A 101 10.33 -7.47 18.08
CA LEU A 101 11.68 -7.30 17.54
C LEU A 101 11.80 -7.88 16.13
N PHE A 102 11.23 -9.07 15.88
CA PHE A 102 11.19 -9.67 14.56
C PHE A 102 10.51 -8.75 13.53
N CYS A 103 9.33 -8.21 13.84
CA CYS A 103 8.62 -7.28 12.94
C CYS A 103 9.44 -6.02 12.66
N LEU A 104 10.11 -5.45 13.67
CA LEU A 104 10.98 -4.28 13.50
C LEU A 104 12.17 -4.59 12.59
N VAL A 105 12.88 -5.68 12.86
CA VAL A 105 14.03 -6.12 12.04
C VAL A 105 13.59 -6.43 10.61
N PHE A 106 12.46 -7.12 10.44
CA PHE A 106 11.89 -7.41 9.13
C PHE A 106 11.59 -6.11 8.36
N THR A 107 10.90 -5.15 8.98
CA THR A 107 10.60 -3.85 8.35
C THR A 107 11.88 -3.10 7.97
N CYS A 108 12.89 -3.07 8.85
CA CYS A 108 14.18 -2.44 8.54
C CYS A 108 14.89 -3.10 7.36
N ILE A 109 14.96 -4.43 7.31
CA ILE A 109 15.58 -5.17 6.21
C ILE A 109 14.81 -4.93 4.91
N ALA A 110 13.48 -5.03 4.93
CA ALA A 110 12.63 -4.81 3.76
C ALA A 110 12.76 -3.37 3.23
N LEU A 111 12.85 -2.38 4.12
CA LEU A 111 13.09 -0.98 3.77
C LEU A 111 14.44 -0.79 3.11
N VAL A 112 15.53 -1.26 3.72
CA VAL A 112 16.89 -1.12 3.16
C VAL A 112 16.98 -1.83 1.80
N TYR A 113 16.43 -3.04 1.70
CA TYR A 113 16.40 -3.79 0.45
C TYR A 113 15.59 -3.06 -0.62
N GLY A 114 14.39 -2.58 -0.28
CA GLY A 114 13.52 -1.82 -1.18
C GLY A 114 14.19 -0.54 -1.67
N MET A 115 14.79 0.24 -0.78
CA MET A 115 15.52 1.46 -1.16
C MET A 115 16.70 1.17 -2.08
N TRP A 116 17.48 0.12 -1.80
CA TRP A 116 18.62 -0.24 -2.62
C TRP A 116 18.21 -0.72 -4.00
N HIS A 117 17.27 -1.66 -4.06
CA HIS A 117 16.90 -2.30 -5.32
C HIS A 117 15.87 -1.50 -6.11
N GLU A 118 14.93 -0.81 -5.49
CA GLU A 118 13.80 -0.16 -6.17
C GLU A 118 13.98 1.34 -6.38
N VAL A 119 14.91 1.97 -5.64
CA VAL A 119 15.18 3.41 -5.75
C VAL A 119 16.58 3.70 -6.27
N LEU A 120 17.64 3.20 -5.62
CA LEU A 120 19.01 3.55 -6.00
C LEU A 120 19.45 2.93 -7.34
N ARG A 121 18.87 1.79 -7.71
CA ARG A 121 19.06 1.13 -9.02
C ARG A 121 17.89 1.39 -9.98
N LEU A 122 17.14 2.45 -9.74
CA LEU A 122 15.98 2.79 -10.55
C LEU A 122 16.44 3.42 -11.86
N GLU A 123 16.07 2.78 -12.95
CA GLU A 123 16.15 3.33 -14.29
C GLU A 123 14.74 3.41 -14.87
N LEU A 124 14.34 4.62 -15.27
CA LEU A 124 13.03 4.89 -15.85
C LEU A 124 13.15 5.02 -17.37
N ALA A 125 12.30 4.29 -18.08
CA ALA A 125 12.13 4.42 -19.51
C ALA A 125 10.64 4.65 -19.84
N PRO A 126 10.34 5.34 -20.96
CA PRO A 126 8.99 5.35 -21.50
C PRO A 126 8.53 3.93 -21.80
N GLU A 127 7.35 3.57 -21.28
CA GLU A 127 6.65 2.35 -21.59
C GLU A 127 5.26 2.73 -22.09
N ASP A 128 4.86 2.14 -23.22
CA ASP A 128 3.52 2.29 -23.73
C ASP A 128 2.73 1.01 -23.43
N THR A 129 1.69 1.15 -22.61
CA THR A 129 0.84 0.03 -22.22
C THR A 129 -0.61 0.40 -22.49
N LEU A 130 -1.25 -0.29 -23.44
CA LEU A 130 -2.63 -0.03 -23.85
C LEU A 130 -2.87 1.43 -24.30
N ASP A 131 -1.97 1.96 -25.14
CA ASP A 131 -1.97 3.35 -25.64
C ASP A 131 -2.00 4.40 -24.52
N HIS A 132 -1.41 4.06 -23.37
CA HIS A 132 -1.29 4.94 -22.21
C HIS A 132 0.20 5.06 -21.86
N PRO A 133 0.90 6.03 -22.46
CA PRO A 133 2.33 6.15 -22.26
C PRO A 133 2.61 6.62 -20.83
N ARG A 134 3.59 5.98 -20.20
CA ARG A 134 4.04 6.25 -18.82
C ARG A 134 5.55 6.10 -18.69
N LEU A 135 6.12 6.61 -17.61
CA LEU A 135 7.47 6.22 -17.18
C LEU A 135 7.37 4.99 -16.30
N ALA A 136 8.10 3.94 -16.69
CA ALA A 136 8.15 2.68 -15.99
C ALA A 136 9.59 2.24 -15.76
N ARG A 137 9.77 1.32 -14.81
CA ARG A 137 11.07 0.76 -14.47
C ARG A 137 11.54 -0.21 -15.56
N THR A 138 12.79 -0.08 -15.99
CA THR A 138 13.37 -0.96 -17.03
C THR A 138 13.66 -2.38 -16.52
N SER A 139 14.06 -2.51 -15.25
CA SER A 139 14.43 -3.81 -14.69
C SER A 139 13.21 -4.66 -14.39
N LYS A 140 13.26 -5.94 -14.79
CA LYS A 140 12.21 -6.94 -14.52
C LYS A 140 12.40 -7.69 -13.19
N THR A 141 13.21 -7.15 -12.27
CA THR A 141 13.45 -7.82 -10.98
C THR A 141 12.15 -7.82 -10.17
N PRO A 142 11.69 -8.97 -9.66
CA PRO A 142 10.50 -9.02 -8.81
C PRO A 142 10.67 -8.16 -7.55
N PRO A 143 9.60 -7.49 -7.07
CA PRO A 143 9.65 -6.69 -5.85
C PRO A 143 9.64 -7.62 -4.62
N LEU A 144 10.81 -8.19 -4.29
CA LEU A 144 10.94 -9.19 -3.23
C LEU A 144 10.50 -8.67 -1.86
N ALA A 145 10.74 -7.39 -1.56
CA ALA A 145 10.29 -6.77 -0.31
C ALA A 145 8.76 -6.81 -0.17
N THR A 146 8.04 -6.44 -1.23
CA THR A 146 6.57 -6.49 -1.30
C THR A 146 6.05 -7.92 -1.18
N ILE A 147 6.67 -8.88 -1.87
CA ILE A 147 6.29 -10.29 -1.81
C ILE A 147 6.47 -10.83 -0.39
N ALA A 148 7.64 -10.61 0.22
CA ALA A 148 7.93 -11.04 1.58
C ALA A 148 6.94 -10.40 2.59
N THR A 149 6.62 -9.12 2.41
CA THR A 149 5.68 -8.39 3.26
C THR A 149 4.27 -9.01 3.18
N ASN A 150 3.79 -9.37 1.98
CA ASN A 150 2.51 -10.06 1.82
C ASN A 150 2.50 -11.44 2.49
N PHE A 151 3.57 -12.23 2.33
CA PHE A 151 3.69 -13.54 2.98
C PHE A 151 3.69 -13.45 4.51
N LEU A 152 4.24 -12.37 5.06
CA LEU A 152 4.18 -12.10 6.49
C LEU A 152 2.77 -11.63 6.92
N ILE A 153 2.16 -10.69 6.19
CA ILE A 153 0.88 -10.08 6.59
C ILE A 153 -0.28 -11.08 6.54
N LEU A 154 -0.36 -11.94 5.53
CA LEU A 154 -1.48 -12.86 5.35
C LEU A 154 -1.79 -13.73 6.59
N PRO A 155 -0.83 -14.49 7.17
CA PRO A 155 -1.09 -15.28 8.37
C PRO A 155 -1.44 -14.39 9.58
N LEU A 156 -0.83 -13.21 9.71
CA LEU A 156 -1.15 -12.28 10.80
C LEU A 156 -2.58 -11.73 10.68
N ALA A 157 -3.02 -11.44 9.45
CA ALA A 157 -4.39 -11.01 9.18
C ALA A 157 -5.40 -12.12 9.48
N VAL A 158 -5.06 -13.40 9.25
CA VAL A 158 -5.88 -14.55 9.69
C VAL A 158 -5.97 -14.61 11.22
N MET A 159 -4.86 -14.43 11.93
CA MET A 159 -4.88 -14.39 13.40
C MET A 159 -5.75 -13.24 13.94
N ILE A 160 -5.64 -12.05 13.34
CA ILE A 160 -6.49 -10.89 13.66
C ILE A 160 -7.96 -11.23 13.38
N TRP A 161 -8.26 -11.90 12.27
CA TRP A 161 -9.62 -12.31 11.95
C TRP A 161 -10.18 -13.25 13.03
N HIS A 162 -9.47 -14.32 13.39
CA HIS A 162 -9.93 -15.24 14.42
C HIS A 162 -10.16 -14.56 15.77
N GLN A 163 -9.32 -13.59 16.13
CA GLN A 163 -9.41 -12.88 17.41
C GLN A 163 -10.52 -11.81 17.43
N SER A 164 -10.67 -11.04 16.35
CA SER A 164 -11.60 -9.89 16.29
C SER A 164 -12.95 -10.20 15.63
N GLY A 165 -13.08 -11.34 14.97
CA GLY A 165 -14.21 -11.69 14.10
C GLY A 165 -14.27 -10.88 12.79
N ARG A 166 -13.27 -10.04 12.50
CA ARG A 166 -13.26 -9.15 11.32
C ARG A 166 -12.32 -9.67 10.25
N TRP A 167 -12.89 -10.11 9.13
CA TRP A 167 -12.16 -10.73 8.02
C TRP A 167 -11.65 -9.74 6.96
N LEU A 168 -12.05 -8.46 7.03
CA LEU A 168 -11.78 -7.47 5.97
C LEU A 168 -10.29 -7.25 5.70
N LEU A 169 -9.47 -7.13 6.75
CA LEU A 169 -8.01 -6.98 6.59
C LEU A 169 -7.41 -8.18 5.84
N PHE A 170 -7.82 -9.39 6.20
CA PHE A 170 -7.39 -10.61 5.53
C PHE A 170 -7.85 -10.64 4.07
N ALA A 171 -9.12 -10.41 3.80
CA ALA A 171 -9.63 -10.45 2.43
C ALA A 171 -9.01 -9.36 1.55
N GLY A 172 -8.82 -8.14 2.04
CA GLY A 172 -8.15 -7.10 1.28
C GLY A 172 -6.69 -7.46 0.98
N SER A 173 -5.96 -8.01 1.97
CA SER A 173 -4.57 -8.44 1.80
C SER A 173 -4.46 -9.61 0.82
N LEU A 174 -5.37 -10.59 0.91
CA LEU A 174 -5.42 -11.73 0.00
C LEU A 174 -5.79 -11.29 -1.41
N PHE A 175 -6.76 -10.38 -1.54
CA PHE A 175 -7.19 -9.86 -2.83
C PHE A 175 -6.05 -9.15 -3.56
N ILE A 176 -5.36 -8.21 -2.91
CA ILE A 176 -4.23 -7.51 -3.53
C ILE A 176 -3.07 -8.46 -3.85
N PHE A 177 -2.79 -9.44 -2.99
CA PHE A 177 -1.77 -10.45 -3.26
C PHE A 177 -2.10 -11.28 -4.51
N LEU A 178 -3.33 -11.78 -4.63
CA LEU A 178 -3.76 -12.58 -5.78
C LEU A 178 -3.80 -11.77 -7.06
N VAL A 179 -4.37 -10.56 -7.03
CA VAL A 179 -4.43 -9.68 -8.21
C VAL A 179 -3.03 -9.33 -8.66
N ASN A 180 -2.13 -8.94 -7.75
CA ASN A 180 -0.75 -8.60 -8.11
C ASN A 180 -0.01 -9.81 -8.71
N SER A 181 -0.27 -11.02 -8.21
CA SER A 181 0.35 -12.25 -8.70
C SER A 181 -0.14 -12.64 -10.10
N VAL A 182 -1.46 -12.70 -10.30
CA VAL A 182 -2.07 -13.11 -11.57
C VAL A 182 -1.80 -12.10 -12.69
N SER A 183 -1.66 -10.82 -12.33
CA SER A 183 -1.52 -9.73 -13.28
C SER A 183 -0.09 -9.30 -13.60
N ALA A 184 0.93 -9.93 -12.99
CA ALA A 184 2.33 -9.50 -13.07
C ALA A 184 2.86 -9.37 -14.51
N GLU A 185 2.43 -10.24 -15.42
CA GLU A 185 2.90 -10.29 -16.82
C GLU A 185 1.82 -9.88 -17.85
N LYS A 186 0.70 -9.31 -17.38
CA LYS A 186 -0.44 -8.98 -18.26
C LYS A 186 -0.44 -7.50 -18.62
N ASN A 187 -0.77 -7.19 -19.87
CA ASN A 187 -0.87 -5.80 -20.36
C ASN A 187 -1.91 -4.97 -19.59
N TRP A 188 -3.02 -5.58 -19.18
CA TRP A 188 -4.04 -4.94 -18.32
C TRP A 188 -3.66 -4.96 -16.84
N GLY A 189 -2.56 -5.61 -16.48
CA GLY A 189 -2.24 -5.87 -15.09
C GLY A 189 -1.97 -4.63 -14.29
N TYR A 190 -1.57 -3.53 -14.94
CA TYR A 190 -1.42 -2.26 -14.24
C TYR A 190 -2.76 -1.66 -13.77
N ILE A 191 -3.81 -1.79 -14.57
CA ILE A 191 -5.16 -1.34 -14.20
C ILE A 191 -5.66 -2.16 -13.00
N ALA A 192 -5.52 -3.49 -13.08
CA ALA A 192 -5.98 -4.38 -12.01
C ALA A 192 -5.25 -4.14 -10.69
N ARG A 193 -3.94 -3.92 -10.71
CA ARG A 193 -3.13 -3.63 -9.51
C ARG A 193 -3.61 -2.36 -8.79
N ASN A 194 -3.84 -1.26 -9.52
CA ASN A 194 -4.36 -0.02 -8.93
C ASN A 194 -5.78 -0.20 -8.38
N GLY A 195 -6.63 -0.97 -9.06
CA GLY A 195 -7.95 -1.32 -8.52
C GLY A 195 -7.86 -2.12 -7.21
N ALA A 196 -6.88 -3.03 -7.12
CA ALA A 196 -6.63 -3.80 -5.90
C ALA A 196 -6.06 -2.95 -4.76
N GLU A 197 -5.24 -1.94 -5.06
CA GLU A 197 -4.79 -0.95 -4.08
C GLU A 197 -5.98 -0.21 -3.45
N VAL A 198 -6.97 0.22 -4.24
CA VAL A 198 -8.18 0.86 -3.70
C VAL A 198 -8.90 -0.06 -2.71
N ILE A 199 -9.12 -1.32 -3.09
CA ILE A 199 -9.80 -2.30 -2.21
C ILE A 199 -8.99 -2.56 -0.94
N PHE A 200 -7.68 -2.66 -1.05
CA PHE A 200 -6.79 -2.85 0.10
C PHE A 200 -6.75 -1.61 1.01
N MET A 201 -6.74 -0.40 0.46
CA MET A 201 -6.86 0.84 1.23
C MET A 201 -8.19 0.89 1.98
N CYS A 202 -9.30 0.54 1.33
CA CYS A 202 -10.61 0.43 1.96
C CYS A 202 -10.57 -0.53 3.15
N SER A 203 -9.98 -1.73 2.97
CA SER A 203 -9.95 -2.73 4.05
C SER A 203 -9.12 -2.26 5.25
N LEU A 204 -7.99 -1.58 5.01
CA LEU A 204 -7.16 -0.99 6.06
C LEU A 204 -7.91 0.11 6.82
N LEU A 205 -8.56 1.03 6.10
CA LEU A 205 -9.26 2.16 6.73
C LEU A 205 -10.50 1.72 7.51
N ILE A 206 -11.28 0.77 6.98
CA ILE A 206 -12.43 0.20 7.70
C ILE A 206 -11.97 -0.55 8.95
N THR A 207 -10.84 -1.26 8.86
CA THR A 207 -10.26 -1.93 10.04
C THR A 207 -9.88 -0.91 11.11
N GLU A 208 -9.18 0.18 10.73
CA GLU A 208 -8.80 1.21 11.71
C GLU A 208 -10.01 1.96 12.28
N SER A 209 -11.00 2.31 11.46
CA SER A 209 -12.20 3.01 11.94
C SER A 209 -12.98 2.18 12.97
N PHE A 210 -13.07 0.86 12.75
CA PHE A 210 -13.65 -0.07 13.72
C PHE A 210 -12.89 -0.07 15.05
N LEU A 211 -11.55 -0.16 15.01
CA LEU A 211 -10.70 -0.20 16.21
C LEU A 211 -10.77 1.10 17.02
N VAL A 212 -10.84 2.25 16.34
CA VAL A 212 -11.03 3.55 17.01
C VAL A 212 -12.40 3.61 17.69
N SER A 213 -13.45 3.14 17.01
CA SER A 213 -14.82 3.12 17.55
C SER A 213 -14.95 2.24 18.79
N THR A 214 -14.27 1.08 18.81
CA THR A 214 -14.29 0.17 19.98
C THR A 214 -13.58 0.77 21.19
N ARG A 215 -12.51 1.56 20.98
CA ARG A 215 -11.81 2.27 22.08
C ARG A 215 -12.65 3.38 22.70
N LEU A 216 -13.42 4.11 21.90
CA LEU A 216 -14.29 5.18 22.41
C LEU A 216 -15.52 4.67 23.15
N GLY A 217 -16.01 3.46 22.84
CA GLY A 217 -17.13 2.84 23.55
C GLY A 217 -16.74 2.11 24.85
N SER A 218 -15.45 2.02 25.17
CA SER A 218 -14.93 1.37 26.38
C SER A 218 -14.40 2.34 27.45
N THR A 219 -14.55 3.66 27.21
CA THR A 219 -14.31 4.74 28.17
C THR A 219 -15.63 5.26 28.72
#